data_AF-A0A7J4UKE8-F1
#
_entry.id   AF-A0A7J4UKE8-F1
#
_cell.length_a   1.000
_cell.length_b   1.000
_cell.length_c   1.000
_cell.angle_alpha   90.00
_cell.angle_beta   90.00
_cell.angle_gamma   90.00
#
_symmetry.space_group_name_H-M   'P 1'
#
loop_
_entity.id
_entity.type
_entity.pdbx_description
1 polymer ?
#
loop_
_entity_poly.entity_id
_entity_poly.type
_entity_poly.pdbx_seq_one_letter_code
_entity_poly.pdbx_strand_id
1 'polypeptide(L)'
;MAKKKIVRKRSTTKKKRKKGYFTKVHQEAIVAFCNSDCPDEKNKLYTETIRSALEKLSENLIYVYGFHKQHDNVAVLKQDCVINLYETLHKFDPDKGHRAFSYFNVVAKHWLIIHSRKKNKHRFRHVSIDDPANEINVDALFHQNGQYVAPPSSQMEQEERIEEMRQLFKEIRKRVRNEREIRCVDAIIEIFNKVNELDFLNKRAIFVYVRELSGLNSKQLSVCMSSIRNIYRQLNGSGKEFDIL
;
A
#
# COMPACT_ATOMS: atom_id res chain seq x y z
N MET A 1 -40.38 42.54 -5.68
CA MET A 1 -39.11 42.37 -4.94
C MET A 1 -39.32 41.41 -3.77
N ALA A 2 -38.88 40.16 -3.88
CA ALA A 2 -39.13 39.13 -2.87
C ALA A 2 -38.11 39.21 -1.73
N LYS A 3 -38.59 39.43 -0.49
CA LYS A 3 -37.76 39.49 0.73
C LYS A 3 -37.18 38.10 1.03
N LYS A 4 -35.85 37.92 0.94
CA LYS A 4 -35.15 36.70 1.35
C LYS A 4 -35.29 36.51 2.87
N LYS A 5 -35.90 35.41 3.30
CA LYS A 5 -35.91 34.96 4.70
C LYS A 5 -34.47 34.66 5.15
N ILE A 6 -33.95 35.45 6.08
CA ILE A 6 -32.67 35.18 6.75
C ILE A 6 -32.92 34.09 7.80
N VAL A 7 -32.55 32.86 7.48
CA VAL A 7 -32.57 31.74 8.44
C VAL A 7 -31.42 31.95 9.43
N ARG A 8 -31.71 32.37 10.66
CA ARG A 8 -30.71 32.41 11.75
C ARG A 8 -30.29 30.97 12.08
N LYS A 9 -29.05 30.59 11.77
CA LYS A 9 -28.44 29.33 12.23
C LYS A 9 -28.44 29.32 13.77
N ARG A 10 -29.10 28.34 14.38
CA ARG A 10 -29.01 28.06 15.82
C ARG A 10 -27.54 27.89 16.20
N SER A 11 -27.09 28.67 17.19
CA SER A 11 -25.79 28.51 17.84
C SER A 11 -25.70 27.09 18.38
N THR A 12 -24.92 26.23 17.72
CA THR A 12 -24.59 24.91 18.25
C THR A 12 -23.65 25.13 19.43
N THR A 13 -24.13 24.82 20.63
CA THR A 13 -23.34 24.77 21.88
C THR A 13 -21.99 24.08 21.58
N LYS A 14 -20.87 24.82 21.70
CA LYS A 14 -19.53 24.29 21.45
C LYS A 14 -19.31 23.09 22.37
N LYS A 15 -19.44 21.86 21.85
CA LYS A 15 -19.04 20.64 22.56
C LYS A 15 -17.62 20.85 23.09
N LYS A 16 -17.41 20.72 24.40
CA LYS A 16 -16.08 20.76 25.02
C LYS A 16 -15.17 19.82 24.23
N ARG A 17 -14.12 20.37 23.61
CA ARG A 17 -13.14 19.57 22.86
C ARG A 17 -12.51 18.59 23.84
N LYS A 18 -12.65 17.29 23.60
CA LYS A 18 -11.98 16.26 24.41
C LYS A 18 -10.48 16.56 24.40
N LYS A 19 -9.84 16.54 25.58
CA LYS A 19 -8.38 16.70 25.69
C LYS A 19 -7.72 15.58 24.87
N GLY A 20 -6.86 15.95 23.92
CA GLY A 20 -6.07 14.98 23.17
C GLY A 20 -5.01 14.32 24.05
N TYR A 21 -4.57 13.12 23.68
CA TYR A 21 -3.49 12.38 24.35
C TYR A 21 -2.09 12.96 24.06
N PHE A 22 -2.01 13.94 23.14
CA PHE A 22 -0.79 14.68 22.83
C PHE A 22 -1.11 16.17 22.99
N THR A 23 -0.40 16.84 23.88
CA THR A 23 -0.68 18.19 24.38
C THR A 23 0.61 19.02 24.31
N LYS A 24 0.49 20.32 24.64
CA LYS A 24 1.65 21.22 24.66
C LYS A 24 2.74 20.74 25.64
N VAL A 25 2.34 20.15 26.77
CA VAL A 25 3.26 19.60 27.79
C VAL A 25 4.15 18.51 27.19
N HIS A 26 3.57 17.59 26.40
CA HIS A 26 4.35 16.53 25.76
C HIS A 26 5.29 17.09 24.67
N GLN A 27 4.88 18.14 23.97
CA GLN A 27 5.75 18.80 23.00
C GLN A 27 6.94 19.48 23.69
N GLU A 28 6.70 20.21 24.78
CA GLU A 28 7.75 20.87 25.57
C GLU A 28 8.71 19.82 26.19
N ALA A 29 8.19 18.70 26.70
CA ALA A 29 9.00 17.60 27.21
C ALA A 29 9.89 16.95 26.14
N ILE A 30 9.41 16.80 24.90
CA ILE A 30 10.20 16.27 23.79
C ILE A 30 11.30 17.24 23.38
N VAL A 31 11.01 18.54 23.35
CA VAL A 31 12.04 19.56 23.07
C VAL A 31 13.11 19.55 24.16
N ALA A 32 12.71 19.50 25.43
CA ALA A 32 13.63 19.38 26.56
C ALA A 32 14.47 18.08 26.49
N PHE A 33 13.86 16.96 26.08
CA PHE A 33 14.56 15.70 25.87
C PHE A 33 15.62 15.80 24.77
N CYS A 34 15.36 16.53 23.69
CA CYS A 34 16.32 16.70 22.60
C CYS A 34 17.46 17.66 22.98
N ASN A 35 17.18 18.66 23.83
CA ASN A 35 18.15 19.68 24.23
C ASN A 35 18.97 19.32 25.47
N SER A 36 18.53 18.37 26.29
CA SER A 36 19.32 17.90 27.44
C SER A 36 20.45 16.99 26.95
N ASP A 37 21.62 17.05 27.59
CA ASP A 37 22.73 16.12 27.37
C ASP A 37 22.83 15.05 28.46
N CYS A 38 22.11 15.23 29.58
CA CYS A 38 22.15 14.32 30.72
C CYS A 38 21.25 13.09 30.49
N PRO A 39 21.80 11.85 30.51
CA PRO A 39 21.01 10.64 30.33
C PRO A 39 19.91 10.45 31.39
N ASP A 40 20.16 10.85 32.64
CA ASP A 40 19.21 10.68 33.73
C ASP A 40 17.99 11.60 33.58
N GLU A 41 18.21 12.83 33.12
CA GLU A 41 17.13 13.78 32.83
C GLU A 41 16.29 13.30 31.65
N LYS A 42 16.92 12.78 30.59
CA LYS A 42 16.24 12.15 29.45
C LYS A 42 15.34 11.01 29.90
N ASN A 43 15.85 10.14 30.77
CA ASN A 43 15.09 8.99 31.28
C ASN A 43 13.89 9.43 32.13
N LYS A 44 14.05 10.47 32.97
CA LYS A 44 12.93 11.03 33.75
C LYS A 44 11.86 11.63 32.85
N LEU A 45 12.25 12.51 31.92
CA LEU A 45 11.33 13.14 30.95
C LEU A 45 10.57 12.09 30.13
N TYR A 46 11.27 11.05 29.68
CA TYR A 46 10.68 9.97 28.92
C TYR A 46 9.66 9.19 29.74
N THR A 47 10.05 8.72 30.92
CA THR A 47 9.24 7.83 31.76
C THR A 47 7.99 8.54 32.29
N GLU A 48 8.12 9.78 32.74
CA GLU A 48 7.03 10.50 33.39
C GLU A 48 6.03 11.08 32.39
N THR A 49 6.52 11.60 31.26
CA THR A 49 5.69 12.46 30.39
C THR A 49 5.55 11.94 28.96
N ILE A 50 6.65 11.54 28.32
CA ILE A 50 6.65 11.24 26.87
C ILE A 50 6.07 9.86 26.58
N ARG A 51 6.45 8.85 27.36
CA ARG A 51 6.06 7.44 27.16
C ARG A 51 4.56 7.25 27.08
N SER A 52 3.80 7.81 28.03
CA SER A 52 2.34 7.70 28.06
C SER A 52 1.69 8.25 26.79
N ALA A 53 2.21 9.38 26.27
CA ALA A 53 1.70 9.98 25.04
C ALA A 53 2.02 9.13 23.79
N LEU A 54 3.22 8.55 23.71
CA LEU A 54 3.62 7.66 22.61
C LEU A 54 2.87 6.33 22.62
N GLU A 55 2.61 5.76 23.80
CA GLU A 55 1.80 4.55 23.95
C GLU A 55 0.37 4.79 23.45
N LYS A 56 -0.27 5.90 23.85
CA LYS A 56 -1.61 6.25 23.36
C LYS A 56 -1.63 6.63 21.88
N LEU A 57 -0.58 7.28 21.36
CA LEU A 57 -0.44 7.54 19.93
C LEU A 57 -0.42 6.21 19.16
N SER A 58 0.47 5.29 19.54
CA SER A 58 0.66 4.01 18.86
C SER A 58 -0.61 3.14 18.92
N GLU A 59 -1.24 3.06 20.09
CA GLU A 59 -2.51 2.35 20.27
C GLU A 59 -3.59 2.89 19.32
N ASN A 60 -3.79 4.21 19.28
CA ASN A 60 -4.79 4.81 18.39
C ASN A 60 -4.51 4.53 16.91
N LEU A 61 -3.25 4.58 16.47
CA LEU A 61 -2.89 4.29 15.08
C LEU A 61 -3.16 2.83 14.72
N ILE A 62 -2.87 1.89 15.62
CA ILE A 62 -3.10 0.47 15.43
C ILE A 62 -4.60 0.17 15.21
N TYR A 63 -5.47 0.79 16.01
CA TYR A 63 -6.92 0.59 15.87
C TYR A 63 -7.52 1.34 14.68
N VAL A 64 -7.18 2.62 14.50
CA VAL A 64 -7.75 3.46 13.42
C VAL A 64 -7.41 2.92 12.04
N TYR A 65 -6.18 2.43 11.83
CA TYR A 65 -5.75 1.89 10.54
C TYR A 65 -5.95 0.38 10.40
N GLY A 66 -6.50 -0.30 11.41
CA GLY A 66 -6.86 -1.71 11.32
C GLY A 66 -5.69 -2.70 11.44
N PHE A 67 -4.51 -2.27 11.90
CA PHE A 67 -3.35 -3.15 12.06
C PHE A 67 -3.58 -4.29 13.07
N HIS A 68 -4.47 -4.09 14.05
CA HIS A 68 -4.88 -5.14 15.00
C HIS A 68 -5.42 -6.41 14.34
N LYS A 69 -5.96 -6.34 13.11
CA LYS A 69 -6.50 -7.51 12.39
C LYS A 69 -5.42 -8.38 11.76
N GLN A 70 -4.22 -7.83 11.57
CA GLN A 70 -3.12 -8.49 10.85
C GLN A 70 -2.07 -9.08 11.80
N HIS A 71 -2.23 -8.85 13.10
CA HIS A 71 -1.27 -9.21 14.13
C HIS A 71 -1.95 -9.97 15.27
N ASP A 72 -1.37 -11.12 15.61
CA ASP A 72 -1.90 -12.05 16.63
C ASP A 72 -1.83 -11.42 18.03
N ASN A 73 -0.75 -10.67 18.30
CA ASN A 73 -0.56 -9.97 19.55
C ASN A 73 -0.42 -8.45 19.34
N VAL A 74 -1.53 -7.75 19.60
CA VAL A 74 -1.62 -6.28 19.49
C VAL A 74 -0.75 -5.57 20.53
N ALA A 75 -0.57 -6.17 21.71
CA ALA A 75 0.23 -5.57 22.79
C ALA A 75 1.71 -5.54 22.42
N VAL A 76 2.23 -6.61 21.81
CA VAL A 76 3.61 -6.68 21.31
C VAL A 76 3.82 -5.65 20.20
N LEU A 77 2.92 -5.59 19.22
CA LEU A 77 3.02 -4.60 18.13
C LEU A 77 3.05 -3.16 18.65
N LYS A 78 2.22 -2.86 19.66
CA LYS A 78 2.21 -1.55 20.32
C LYS A 78 3.56 -1.26 20.98
N GLN A 79 4.10 -2.23 21.72
CA GLN A 79 5.37 -2.07 22.41
C GLN A 79 6.53 -1.84 21.42
N ASP A 80 6.60 -2.62 20.35
CA ASP A 80 7.62 -2.48 19.31
C ASP A 80 7.56 -1.11 18.63
N CYS A 81 6.34 -0.61 18.36
CA CYS A 81 6.16 0.72 17.81
C CYS A 81 6.65 1.81 18.77
N VAL A 82 6.38 1.68 20.07
CA VAL A 82 6.84 2.64 21.09
C VAL A 82 8.36 2.62 21.22
N ILE A 83 8.97 1.43 21.21
CA ILE A 83 10.44 1.28 21.22
C ILE A 83 11.05 2.00 20.03
N ASN A 84 10.51 1.81 18.82
CA ASN A 84 11.01 2.51 17.64
C ASN A 84 10.85 4.04 17.71
N LEU A 85 9.75 4.52 18.30
CA LEU A 85 9.54 5.96 18.52
C LEU A 85 10.54 6.53 19.53
N TYR A 86 10.89 5.77 20.57
CA TYR A 86 11.95 6.14 21.50
C TYR A 86 13.32 6.19 20.81
N GLU A 87 13.67 5.17 20.03
CA GLU A 87 14.92 5.13 19.26
C GLU A 87 15.04 6.29 18.28
N THR A 88 13.93 6.78 17.73
CA THR A 88 13.91 7.89 16.76
C THR A 88 13.64 9.24 17.41
N LEU A 89 13.47 9.29 18.74
CA LEU A 89 13.08 10.50 19.47
C LEU A 89 14.13 11.61 19.35
N HIS A 90 15.42 11.25 19.43
CA HIS A 90 16.55 12.18 19.27
C HIS A 90 16.68 12.78 17.86
N LYS A 91 15.98 12.22 16.85
CA LYS A 91 16.01 12.73 15.47
C LYS A 91 15.02 13.88 15.26
N PHE A 92 14.20 14.18 16.26
CA PHE A 92 13.26 15.29 16.19
C PHE A 92 14.00 16.62 16.31
N ASP A 93 13.71 17.52 15.39
CA ASP A 93 14.34 18.83 15.29
C ASP A 93 13.25 19.91 15.50
N PRO A 94 13.28 20.64 16.64
CA PRO A 94 12.33 21.70 16.95
C PRO A 94 12.42 22.90 16.00
N ASP A 95 13.59 23.18 15.41
CA ASP A 95 13.86 24.40 14.65
C ASP A 95 13.17 24.38 13.27
N LYS A 96 12.84 23.19 12.76
CA LYS A 96 12.04 23.00 11.54
C LYS A 96 10.58 23.47 11.68
N GLY A 97 10.16 23.88 12.88
CA GLY A 97 8.81 24.42 13.12
C GLY A 97 7.69 23.38 13.05
N HIS A 98 8.01 22.09 12.99
CA HIS A 98 7.03 21.02 12.99
C HIS A 98 6.60 20.67 14.41
N ARG A 99 5.29 20.49 14.63
CA ARG A 99 4.79 19.98 15.91
C ARG A 99 5.20 18.53 16.10
N ALA A 100 5.72 18.18 17.27
CA ALA A 100 6.13 16.83 17.62
C ALA A 100 5.04 15.78 17.33
N PHE A 101 3.77 16.08 17.66
CA PHE A 101 2.63 15.22 17.33
C PHE A 101 2.56 14.88 15.83
N SER A 102 2.68 15.88 14.96
CA SER A 102 2.58 15.69 13.51
C SER A 102 3.75 14.87 12.98
N TYR A 103 4.96 15.11 13.50
CA TYR A 103 6.16 14.35 13.14
C TYR A 103 6.04 12.88 13.55
N PHE A 104 5.82 12.60 14.84
CA PHE A 104 5.76 11.22 15.34
C PHE A 104 4.56 10.43 14.83
N ASN A 105 3.45 11.09 14.46
CA ASN A 105 2.33 10.43 13.81
C ASN A 105 2.71 9.89 12.42
N VAL A 106 3.47 10.67 11.63
CA VAL A 106 3.97 10.21 10.33
C VAL A 106 4.97 9.08 10.50
N VAL A 107 5.92 9.23 11.42
CA VAL A 107 6.96 8.22 11.70
C VAL A 107 6.34 6.90 12.18
N ALA A 108 5.46 6.93 13.19
CA ALA A 108 4.79 5.75 13.74
C ALA A 108 3.98 5.02 12.67
N LYS A 109 3.19 5.76 11.88
CA LYS A 109 2.40 5.17 10.79
C LYS A 109 3.29 4.52 9.73
N HIS A 110 4.39 5.18 9.36
CA HIS A 110 5.31 4.65 8.37
C HIS A 110 5.96 3.35 8.86
N TRP A 111 6.40 3.33 10.12
CA TRP A 111 6.94 2.14 10.76
C TRP A 111 5.93 0.99 10.79
N LEU A 112 4.68 1.23 11.24
CA LEU A 112 3.62 0.22 11.28
C LEU A 112 3.34 -0.38 9.89
N ILE A 113 3.34 0.44 8.84
CA ILE A 113 3.16 -0.03 7.46
C ILE A 113 4.31 -0.94 7.03
N ILE A 114 5.56 -0.54 7.27
CA ILE A 114 6.74 -1.35 6.91
C ILE A 114 6.75 -2.65 7.70
N HIS A 115 6.53 -2.57 9.01
CA HIS A 115 6.56 -3.72 9.91
C HIS A 115 5.49 -4.75 9.52
N SER A 116 4.24 -4.32 9.30
CA SER A 116 3.16 -5.19 8.83
C SER A 116 3.49 -5.82 7.47
N ARG A 117 4.01 -5.05 6.51
CA ARG A 117 4.44 -5.58 5.20
C ARG A 117 5.56 -6.62 5.32
N LYS A 118 6.53 -6.37 6.20
CA LYS A 118 7.64 -7.30 6.45
C LYS A 118 7.12 -8.61 7.06
N LYS A 119 6.26 -8.54 8.07
CA LYS A 119 5.60 -9.72 8.67
C LYS A 119 4.80 -10.49 7.63
N ASN A 120 3.99 -9.79 6.83
CA ASN A 120 3.18 -10.40 5.78
C ASN A 120 4.06 -11.13 4.74
N LYS A 121 5.13 -10.47 4.28
CA LYS A 121 6.12 -11.06 3.36
C LYS A 121 6.81 -12.29 3.97
N HIS A 122 7.12 -12.25 5.25
CA HIS A 122 7.75 -13.38 5.95
C HIS A 122 6.75 -14.54 6.05
N ARG A 123 5.49 -14.28 6.41
CA ARG A 123 4.42 -15.30 6.43
C ARG A 123 4.19 -15.94 5.07
N PHE A 124 4.28 -15.19 3.98
CA PHE A 124 4.16 -15.76 2.62
C PHE A 124 5.39 -16.57 2.18
N ARG A 125 6.57 -16.33 2.78
CA ARG A 125 7.82 -17.02 2.41
C ARG A 125 8.12 -18.23 3.28
N HIS A 126 7.66 -18.22 4.52
CA HIS A 126 7.90 -19.27 5.49
C HIS A 126 6.57 -19.98 5.75
N VAL A 127 6.51 -21.25 5.37
CA VAL A 127 5.42 -22.15 5.74
C VAL A 127 5.87 -22.92 6.97
N SER A 128 5.03 -22.91 8.01
CA SER A 128 5.23 -23.75 9.18
C SER A 128 4.96 -25.21 8.77
N ILE A 129 5.96 -26.08 8.92
CA ILE A 129 5.80 -27.52 8.65
C ILE A 129 4.82 -28.15 9.67
N ASP A 130 4.72 -27.57 10.87
CA ASP A 130 3.92 -28.07 11.98
C ASP A 130 2.44 -27.68 11.94
N ASP A 131 2.00 -26.85 10.97
CA ASP A 131 0.59 -26.43 10.86
C ASP A 131 -0.10 -27.13 9.67
N PRO A 132 -0.75 -28.29 9.89
CA PRO A 132 -1.41 -29.05 8.83
C PRO A 132 -2.63 -28.33 8.22
N ALA A 133 -3.11 -27.24 8.84
CA ALA A 133 -4.21 -26.43 8.32
C ALA A 133 -3.75 -25.25 7.44
N ASN A 134 -2.44 -25.05 7.29
CA ASN A 134 -1.88 -23.95 6.53
C ASN A 134 -1.83 -24.30 5.03
N GLU A 135 -2.99 -24.27 4.38
CA GLU A 135 -3.19 -24.56 2.94
C GLU A 135 -2.59 -23.48 2.01
N ILE A 136 -1.47 -22.85 2.38
CA ILE A 136 -0.79 -21.86 1.52
C ILE A 136 0.26 -22.56 0.67
N ASN A 137 -0.17 -22.87 -0.56
CA ASN A 137 0.62 -22.92 -1.79
C ASN A 137 1.99 -23.61 -1.65
N VAL A 138 1.96 -24.86 -1.19
CA VAL A 138 3.09 -25.81 -1.29
C VAL A 138 3.68 -25.76 -2.69
N ASP A 139 2.83 -25.68 -3.72
CA ASP A 139 3.25 -25.48 -5.10
C ASP A 139 4.18 -24.26 -5.28
N ALA A 140 3.81 -23.06 -4.82
CA ALA A 140 4.66 -21.86 -4.96
C ALA A 140 6.04 -22.00 -4.30
N LEU A 141 6.15 -22.75 -3.20
CA LEU A 141 7.43 -23.06 -2.55
C LEU A 141 8.28 -24.03 -3.37
N PHE A 142 7.66 -25.06 -3.98
CA PHE A 142 8.39 -26.00 -4.82
C PHE A 142 8.79 -25.40 -6.18
N HIS A 143 8.00 -24.48 -6.74
CA HIS A 143 8.35 -23.71 -7.94
C HIS A 143 9.58 -22.81 -7.71
N GLN A 144 9.74 -22.24 -6.53
CA GLN A 144 10.87 -21.35 -6.22
C GLN A 144 12.20 -22.11 -6.06
N ASN A 145 12.16 -23.36 -5.61
CA ASN A 145 13.34 -24.20 -5.39
C ASN A 145 13.73 -25.06 -6.62
N GLY A 146 13.04 -24.92 -7.75
CA GLY A 146 13.35 -25.62 -8.99
C GLY A 146 13.15 -27.15 -8.95
N GLN A 147 12.50 -27.67 -7.90
CA GLN A 147 12.29 -29.11 -7.69
C GLN A 147 10.92 -29.60 -8.18
N TYR A 148 10.05 -28.70 -8.62
CA TYR A 148 8.77 -29.05 -9.24
C TYR A 148 8.83 -28.82 -10.74
N VAL A 149 8.83 -29.91 -11.50
CA VAL A 149 8.46 -29.87 -12.91
C VAL A 149 6.94 -30.03 -12.94
N ALA A 150 6.24 -28.99 -13.37
CA ALA A 150 4.79 -29.06 -13.54
C ALA A 150 4.44 -30.26 -14.43
N PRO A 151 3.34 -30.98 -14.14
CA PRO A 151 2.87 -32.05 -15.01
C PRO A 151 2.78 -31.56 -16.46
N PRO A 152 3.09 -32.40 -17.47
CA PRO A 152 3.00 -32.00 -18.87
C PRO A 152 1.63 -31.40 -19.24
N SER A 153 0.55 -31.88 -18.63
CA SER A 153 -0.79 -31.30 -18.78
C SER A 153 -0.87 -29.84 -18.34
N SER A 154 -0.27 -29.47 -17.20
CA SER A 154 -0.27 -28.10 -16.69
C SER A 154 0.61 -27.16 -17.51
N GLN A 155 1.64 -27.68 -18.18
CA GLN A 155 2.46 -26.91 -19.11
C GLN A 155 1.70 -26.62 -20.40
N MET A 156 1.02 -27.63 -20.95
CA MET A 156 0.15 -27.48 -22.13
C MET A 156 -0.96 -26.47 -21.85
N GLU A 157 -1.64 -26.53 -20.70
CA GLU A 157 -2.65 -25.56 -20.30
C GLU A 157 -2.09 -24.11 -20.19
N GLN A 158 -0.84 -23.94 -19.76
CA GLN A 158 -0.20 -22.62 -19.71
C GLN A 158 0.08 -22.08 -21.12
N GLU A 159 0.59 -22.92 -22.02
CA GLU A 159 0.85 -22.55 -23.41
C GLU A 159 -0.44 -22.19 -24.14
N GLU A 160 -1.51 -22.98 -23.94
CA GLU A 160 -2.85 -22.70 -24.48
C GLU A 160 -3.37 -21.35 -23.99
N ARG A 161 -3.30 -21.07 -22.67
CA ARG A 161 -3.71 -19.77 -22.10
C ARG A 161 -2.91 -18.60 -22.67
N ILE A 162 -1.61 -18.77 -22.87
CA ILE A 162 -0.76 -17.71 -23.46
C ILE A 162 -1.18 -17.44 -24.90
N GLU A 163 -1.50 -18.47 -25.68
CA GLU A 163 -1.94 -18.31 -27.05
C GLU A 163 -3.34 -17.69 -27.13
N GLU A 164 -4.27 -18.08 -26.25
CA GLU A 164 -5.58 -17.41 -26.12
C GLU A 164 -5.43 -15.92 -25.79
N MET A 165 -4.52 -15.56 -24.87
CA MET A 165 -4.22 -14.16 -24.56
C MET A 165 -3.68 -13.40 -25.79
N ARG A 166 -2.81 -14.03 -26.59
CA ARG A 166 -2.31 -13.44 -27.83
C ARG A 166 -3.42 -13.21 -28.85
N GLN A 167 -4.33 -14.16 -29.00
CA GLN A 167 -5.49 -14.03 -29.88
C GLN A 167 -6.41 -12.90 -29.42
N LEU A 168 -6.68 -12.80 -28.11
CA LEU A 168 -7.46 -11.71 -27.54
C LEU A 168 -6.84 -10.33 -27.85
N PHE A 169 -5.51 -10.18 -27.70
CA PHE A 169 -4.86 -8.92 -28.04
C PHE A 169 -4.95 -8.57 -29.53
N LYS A 170 -4.86 -9.57 -30.42
CA LYS A 170 -5.08 -9.38 -31.87
C LYS A 170 -6.50 -8.90 -32.15
N GLU A 171 -7.51 -9.47 -31.50
CA GLU A 171 -8.91 -9.03 -31.66
C GLU A 171 -9.16 -7.62 -31.12
N ILE A 172 -8.59 -7.30 -29.96
CA ILE A 172 -8.63 -5.92 -29.42
C ILE A 172 -7.99 -4.95 -30.43
N ARG A 173 -6.83 -5.30 -30.98
CA ARG A 173 -6.10 -4.47 -31.95
C ARG A 173 -6.90 -4.21 -33.23
N LYS A 174 -7.71 -5.17 -33.69
CA LYS A 174 -8.62 -5.03 -34.86
C LYS A 174 -9.80 -4.10 -34.59
N ARG A 175 -10.34 -4.11 -33.36
CA ARG A 175 -11.51 -3.26 -32.99
C ARG A 175 -11.15 -1.80 -32.75
N VAL A 176 -9.88 -1.52 -32.49
CA VAL A 176 -9.37 -0.18 -32.26
C VAL A 176 -9.09 0.54 -33.58
N ARG A 177 -9.66 1.75 -33.74
CA ARG A 177 -9.52 2.57 -34.97
C ARG A 177 -8.72 3.85 -34.76
N ASN A 178 -8.62 4.33 -33.52
CA ASN A 178 -7.94 5.59 -33.22
C ASN A 178 -6.43 5.38 -33.13
N GLU A 179 -5.64 6.22 -33.81
CA GLU A 179 -4.18 6.08 -33.86
C GLU A 179 -3.53 6.05 -32.46
N ARG A 180 -4.06 6.81 -31.50
CA ARG A 180 -3.55 6.81 -30.11
C ARG A 180 -3.82 5.50 -29.40
N GLU A 181 -5.01 4.92 -29.62
CA GLU A 181 -5.37 3.64 -29.04
C GLU A 181 -4.57 2.51 -29.71
N ILE A 182 -4.33 2.60 -31.02
CA ILE A 182 -3.45 1.70 -31.77
C ILE A 182 -2.07 1.64 -31.11
N ARG A 183 -1.41 2.79 -30.94
CA ARG A 183 -0.08 2.87 -30.31
C ARG A 183 -0.09 2.32 -28.88
N CYS A 184 -1.19 2.51 -28.15
CA CYS A 184 -1.34 1.97 -26.80
C CYS A 184 -1.46 0.45 -26.78
N VAL A 185 -2.24 -0.14 -27.69
CA VAL A 185 -2.39 -1.61 -27.79
C VAL A 185 -1.10 -2.24 -28.29
N ASP A 186 -0.44 -1.65 -29.29
CA ASP A 186 0.83 -2.14 -29.81
C ASP A 186 1.91 -2.16 -28.72
N ALA A 187 1.98 -1.11 -27.88
CA ALA A 187 2.86 -1.09 -26.71
C ALA A 187 2.53 -2.19 -25.67
N ILE A 188 1.26 -2.52 -25.45
CA ILE A 188 0.85 -3.60 -24.55
C ILE A 188 1.28 -4.97 -25.10
N ILE A 189 1.07 -5.21 -26.39
CA ILE A 189 1.47 -6.44 -27.07
C ILE A 189 2.98 -6.63 -26.99
N GLU A 190 3.74 -5.56 -27.24
CA GLU A 190 5.21 -5.60 -27.19
C GLU A 190 5.73 -5.94 -25.79
N ILE A 191 5.15 -5.35 -24.75
CA ILE A 191 5.47 -5.66 -23.35
C ILE A 191 5.14 -7.12 -23.02
N PHE A 192 4.00 -7.62 -23.51
CA PHE A 192 3.60 -9.00 -23.27
C PHE A 192 4.56 -9.99 -23.93
N ASN A 193 5.00 -9.72 -25.16
CA ASN A 193 5.96 -10.57 -25.88
C ASN A 193 7.34 -10.58 -25.21
N LYS A 194 7.75 -9.46 -24.62
CA LYS A 194 9.05 -9.30 -23.94
C LYS A 194 8.98 -9.54 -22.43
N VAL A 195 7.89 -10.12 -21.92
CA VAL A 195 7.65 -10.24 -20.47
C VAL A 195 8.79 -10.95 -19.73
N ASN A 196 9.43 -11.92 -20.37
CA ASN A 196 10.56 -12.68 -19.81
C ASN A 196 11.87 -11.88 -19.75
N GLU A 197 11.99 -10.80 -20.51
CA GLU A 197 13.18 -9.93 -20.56
C GLU A 197 13.04 -8.71 -19.62
N LEU A 198 11.88 -8.53 -18.97
CA LEU A 198 11.61 -7.38 -18.13
C LEU A 198 12.08 -7.59 -16.69
N ASP A 199 13.03 -6.75 -16.25
CA ASP A 199 13.54 -6.75 -14.88
C ASP A 199 12.48 -6.40 -13.81
N PHE A 200 11.47 -5.60 -14.17
CA PHE A 200 10.48 -5.08 -13.22
C PHE A 200 9.03 -5.27 -13.67
N LEU A 201 8.35 -6.29 -13.16
CA LEU A 201 6.93 -6.58 -13.42
C LEU A 201 5.95 -6.01 -12.38
N ASN A 202 6.26 -4.83 -11.83
CA ASN A 202 5.32 -4.17 -10.91
C ASN A 202 4.34 -3.26 -11.67
N LYS A 203 3.13 -3.06 -11.12
CA LYS A 203 2.05 -2.27 -11.75
C LYS A 203 2.47 -0.85 -12.17
N ARG A 204 3.40 -0.23 -11.45
CA ARG A 204 3.90 1.12 -11.78
C ARG A 204 4.89 1.06 -12.93
N ALA A 205 5.80 0.10 -12.93
CA ALA A 205 6.78 -0.12 -14.00
C ALA A 205 6.09 -0.44 -15.32
N ILE A 206 5.11 -1.36 -15.32
CA ILE A 206 4.32 -1.68 -16.53
C ILE A 206 3.65 -0.42 -17.10
N PHE A 207 3.08 0.43 -16.26
CA PHE A 207 2.48 1.68 -16.72
C PHE A 207 3.51 2.64 -17.34
N VAL A 208 4.73 2.70 -16.80
CA VAL A 208 5.82 3.49 -17.36
C VAL A 208 6.27 2.93 -18.71
N TYR A 209 6.43 1.61 -18.83
CA TYR A 209 6.80 0.96 -20.10
C TYR A 209 5.76 1.22 -21.19
N VAL A 210 4.46 1.06 -20.90
CA VAL A 210 3.41 1.35 -21.89
C VAL A 210 3.47 2.81 -22.32
N ARG A 211 3.71 3.73 -21.38
CA ARG A 211 3.81 5.17 -21.67
C ARG A 211 5.01 5.49 -22.56
N GLU A 212 6.17 4.89 -22.29
CA GLU A 212 7.40 5.11 -23.05
C GLU A 212 7.30 4.53 -24.46
N LEU A 213 6.81 3.30 -24.59
CA LEU A 213 6.64 2.64 -25.90
C LEU A 213 5.55 3.29 -26.76
N SER A 214 4.44 3.74 -26.17
CA SER A 214 3.35 4.36 -26.92
C SER A 214 3.59 5.85 -27.24
N GLY A 215 4.51 6.51 -26.54
CA GLY A 215 4.76 7.96 -26.65
C GLY A 215 3.60 8.85 -26.19
N LEU A 216 2.62 8.28 -25.48
CA LEU A 216 1.42 9.00 -25.04
C LEU A 216 1.65 9.69 -23.70
N ASN A 217 1.02 10.85 -23.48
CA ASN A 217 1.04 11.47 -22.16
C ASN A 217 0.09 10.73 -21.18
N SER A 218 0.28 10.92 -19.87
CA SER A 218 -0.49 10.21 -18.84
C SER A 218 -2.01 10.37 -18.96
N LYS A 219 -2.49 11.53 -19.44
CA LYS A 219 -3.92 11.81 -19.60
C LYS A 219 -4.49 11.05 -20.79
N GLN A 220 -3.79 11.09 -21.93
CA GLN A 220 -4.14 10.36 -23.14
C GLN A 220 -4.13 8.85 -22.88
N LEU A 221 -3.10 8.35 -22.21
CA LEU A 221 -2.98 6.95 -21.87
C LEU A 221 -4.14 6.46 -21.00
N SER A 222 -4.57 7.25 -20.02
CA SER A 222 -5.73 6.93 -19.17
C SER A 222 -7.04 6.80 -19.97
N VAL A 223 -7.25 7.68 -20.96
CA VAL A 223 -8.42 7.62 -21.85
C VAL A 223 -8.35 6.39 -22.76
N CYS A 224 -7.22 6.16 -23.43
CA CYS A 224 -7.03 5.00 -24.30
C CYS A 224 -7.20 3.67 -23.53
N MET A 225 -6.60 3.54 -22.34
CA MET A 225 -6.74 2.35 -21.50
C MET A 225 -8.17 2.11 -21.05
N SER A 226 -8.96 3.16 -20.85
CA SER A 226 -10.38 3.03 -20.48
C SER A 226 -11.21 2.51 -21.66
N SER A 227 -10.94 2.99 -22.88
CA SER A 227 -11.55 2.50 -24.12
C SER A 227 -11.20 1.03 -24.38
N ILE A 228 -9.90 0.69 -24.33
CA ILE A 228 -9.40 -0.69 -24.49
C ILE A 228 -10.00 -1.63 -23.45
N ARG A 229 -10.14 -1.19 -22.19
CA ARG A 229 -10.79 -1.98 -21.13
C ARG A 229 -12.24 -2.31 -21.46
N ASN A 230 -12.99 -1.41 -22.10
CA ASN A 230 -14.36 -1.69 -22.50
C ASN A 230 -14.40 -2.76 -23.60
N ILE A 231 -13.49 -2.70 -24.58
CA ILE A 231 -13.36 -3.72 -25.63
C ILE A 231 -13.00 -5.08 -25.01
N TYR A 232 -12.02 -5.11 -24.10
CA TYR A 232 -11.64 -6.31 -23.37
C TYR A 232 -12.83 -6.92 -22.63
N ARG A 233 -13.63 -6.12 -21.93
CA ARG A 233 -14.83 -6.59 -21.23
C ARG A 233 -15.92 -7.12 -22.14
N GLN A 234 -15.96 -6.71 -23.41
CA GLN A 234 -16.91 -7.26 -24.39
C GLN A 234 -16.44 -8.62 -24.92
N LEU A 235 -15.13 -8.81 -25.03
CA LEU A 235 -14.51 -10.01 -25.56
C LEU A 235 -14.32 -11.11 -24.51
N ASN A 236 -13.93 -10.74 -23.29
CA ASN A 236 -13.56 -11.68 -22.24
C ASN A 236 -14.61 -11.75 -21.11
N GLY A 237 -14.94 -12.97 -20.69
CA GLY A 237 -15.78 -13.30 -19.53
C GLY A 237 -16.72 -14.48 -19.80
N SER A 238 -17.32 -15.03 -18.73
CA SER A 238 -18.10 -16.27 -18.79
C SER A 238 -19.17 -16.26 -19.90
N GLY A 239 -19.04 -17.19 -20.85
CA GLY A 239 -19.92 -17.33 -22.01
C GLY A 239 -19.67 -16.37 -23.18
N LYS A 240 -18.49 -15.74 -23.25
CA LYS A 240 -18.07 -14.89 -24.38
C LYS A 240 -17.02 -15.59 -25.26
N GLU A 241 -16.59 -14.87 -26.29
CA GLU A 241 -15.61 -15.32 -27.29
C GLU A 241 -14.29 -15.78 -26.67
N PHE A 242 -13.90 -15.17 -25.54
CA PHE A 242 -12.78 -15.60 -24.72
C PHE A 242 -13.24 -15.75 -23.26
N ASP A 243 -12.75 -16.79 -22.56
CA ASP A 243 -12.97 -16.98 -21.12
C ASP A 243 -11.64 -17.21 -20.40
N ILE A 244 -10.82 -16.16 -20.40
CA ILE A 244 -9.50 -16.15 -19.78
C ILE A 244 -9.68 -15.64 -18.34
N LEU A 245 -9.70 -16.56 -17.38
CA LEU A 245 -9.69 -16.30 -15.93
C LEU A 245 -8.57 -17.06 -15.23
#